data_AF-A0A101NZB2-F1
#
_entry.id   AF-A0A101NZB2-F1
#
_cell.length_a   1.000
_cell.length_b   1.000
_cell.length_c   1.000
_cell.angle_alpha   90.00
_cell.angle_beta   90.00
_cell.angle_gamma   90.00
#
_symmetry.space_group_name_H-M   'P 1'
#
loop_
_entity.id
_entity.type
_entity.pdbx_description
1 polymer ?
#
loop_
_entity_poly.entity_id
_entity_poly.type
_entity_poly.pdbx_seq_one_letter_code
_entity_poly.pdbx_strand_id
1 'polypeptide(L)'
;MRQIHGEPGYDYGAVLPTSDWEPVTTREAERLRPDSATPTSVLVELVHQPLPDLDPDDLAGRLETAARLDPLDGRWPTKLLGCTSSPGNWTTTTEDSAIGRRIGLHVDNFDRLPYARRHEGRRRLCLNLGPGTRYLLIGDHDVQHICRTLHADLDRHYPHTEDIRRYVTAGHPLHCLRVRLEPGDGYIAATELLPHDGSTAGTAQPSIAAFWLGHPPHAK
;
A
#
# COMPACT_ATOMS: atom_id res chain seq x y z
N MET A 1 12.25 4.10 9.98
CA MET A 1 10.84 4.31 10.41
C MET A 1 10.81 4.83 11.84
N ARG A 2 9.79 5.61 12.21
CA ARG A 2 9.55 6.06 13.59
C ARG A 2 8.11 5.80 14.01
N GLN A 3 7.90 5.46 15.27
CA GLN A 3 6.57 5.44 15.85
C GLN A 3 6.23 6.82 16.43
N ILE A 4 4.98 7.25 16.31
CA ILE A 4 4.50 8.52 16.83
C ILE A 4 3.41 8.34 17.88
N HIS A 5 3.44 9.19 18.90
CA HIS A 5 2.46 9.19 19.99
C HIS A 5 1.85 10.58 20.10
N GLY A 6 0.61 10.73 19.62
CA GLY A 6 -0.16 11.98 19.75
C GLY A 6 0.14 13.06 18.70
N GLU A 7 0.75 12.72 17.56
CA GLU A 7 0.88 13.68 16.46
C GLU A 7 -0.52 13.99 15.88
N PRO A 8 -0.91 15.28 15.73
CA PRO A 8 -2.23 15.65 15.23
C PRO A 8 -2.57 15.01 13.87
N GLY A 9 -3.79 14.49 13.76
CA GLY A 9 -4.28 13.84 12.54
C GLY A 9 -3.75 12.42 12.32
N TYR A 10 -3.03 11.83 13.28
CA TYR A 10 -2.62 10.43 13.24
C TYR A 10 -3.21 9.64 14.41
N ASP A 11 -3.38 8.35 14.16
CA ASP A 11 -3.73 7.38 15.19
C ASP A 11 -2.56 7.20 16.18
N TYR A 12 -2.90 6.84 17.41
CA TYR A 12 -1.91 6.64 18.46
C TYR A 12 -1.01 5.44 18.14
N GLY A 13 0.31 5.65 18.12
CA GLY A 13 1.26 4.60 17.81
C GLY A 13 1.44 4.35 16.31
N ALA A 14 0.92 5.21 15.44
CA ALA A 14 1.15 5.12 14.00
C ALA A 14 2.65 5.06 13.67
N VAL A 15 3.01 4.26 12.66
CA VAL A 15 4.39 4.11 12.18
C VAL A 15 4.54 4.91 10.90
N LEU A 16 5.49 5.84 10.89
CA LEU A 16 5.75 6.73 9.76
C LEU A 16 7.18 6.55 9.23
N PRO A 17 7.39 6.75 7.92
CA PRO A 17 8.73 6.89 7.39
C PRO A 17 9.42 8.12 7.98
N THR A 18 10.73 8.01 8.10
CA THR A 18 11.62 9.14 8.35
C THR A 18 11.89 9.87 7.01
N SER A 19 12.21 11.16 7.05
CA SER A 19 12.34 11.99 5.82
C SER A 19 13.70 11.87 5.12
N ASP A 20 14.51 10.89 5.49
CA ASP A 20 15.87 10.60 5.04
C ASP A 20 15.88 9.67 3.80
N TRP A 21 15.16 10.09 2.76
CA TRP A 21 15.04 9.29 1.53
C TRP A 21 16.35 9.27 0.73
N GLU A 22 16.86 8.07 0.47
CA GLU A 22 17.98 7.83 -0.41
C GLU A 22 17.55 7.05 -1.67
N PRO A 23 18.18 7.28 -2.84
CA PRO A 23 17.96 6.44 -4.01
C PRO A 23 18.33 4.98 -3.71
N VAL A 24 17.51 4.04 -4.20
CA VAL A 24 17.81 2.60 -4.11
C VAL A 24 19.13 2.33 -4.85
N THR A 25 20.08 1.70 -4.16
CA THR A 25 21.37 1.31 -4.75
C THR A 25 21.19 0.12 -5.71
N THR A 26 22.12 -0.08 -6.64
CA THR A 26 22.09 -1.24 -7.56
C THR A 26 21.98 -2.57 -6.80
N ARG A 27 22.72 -2.70 -5.70
CA ARG A 27 22.72 -3.92 -4.86
C ARG A 27 21.36 -4.16 -4.19
N GLU A 28 20.68 -3.10 -3.74
CA GLU A 28 19.34 -3.21 -3.18
C GLU A 28 18.32 -3.55 -4.25
N ALA A 29 18.41 -2.91 -5.43
CA ALA A 29 17.56 -3.24 -6.56
C ALA A 29 17.71 -4.70 -7.00
N GLU A 30 18.93 -5.24 -7.01
CA GLU A 30 19.19 -6.66 -7.29
C GLU A 30 18.58 -7.58 -6.23
N ARG A 31 18.68 -7.23 -4.94
CA ARG A 31 18.06 -7.99 -3.85
C ARG A 31 16.53 -7.97 -3.89
N LEU A 32 15.94 -6.87 -4.34
CA LEU A 32 14.49 -6.69 -4.44
C LEU A 32 13.92 -7.25 -5.76
N ARG A 33 14.79 -7.59 -6.72
CA ARG A 33 14.36 -8.12 -8.01
C ARG A 33 13.80 -9.53 -7.81
N PRO A 34 12.54 -9.78 -8.19
CA PRO A 34 11.99 -11.12 -8.15
C PRO A 34 12.69 -12.02 -9.16
N ASP A 35 12.73 -13.31 -8.85
CA ASP A 35 13.23 -14.37 -9.71
C ASP A 35 12.12 -15.37 -10.07
N SER A 36 12.46 -16.40 -10.84
CA SER A 36 11.51 -17.44 -11.24
C SER A 36 10.97 -18.28 -10.08
N ALA A 37 11.59 -18.24 -8.90
CA ALA A 37 11.13 -18.93 -7.71
C ALA A 37 10.20 -18.06 -6.85
N THR A 38 10.13 -16.76 -7.12
CA THR A 38 9.32 -15.82 -6.34
C THR A 38 7.83 -16.02 -6.65
N PRO A 39 6.99 -16.39 -5.66
CA PRO A 39 5.58 -16.60 -5.90
C PRO A 39 4.87 -15.32 -6.38
N THR A 40 4.01 -15.44 -7.39
CA THR A 40 3.23 -14.29 -7.90
C THR A 40 2.31 -13.67 -6.83
N SER A 41 1.93 -14.45 -5.81
CA SER A 41 1.12 -13.98 -4.70
C SER A 41 1.82 -12.93 -3.83
N VAL A 42 3.15 -12.87 -3.83
CA VAL A 42 3.93 -11.94 -2.99
C VAL A 42 4.59 -10.81 -3.78
N LEU A 43 4.43 -10.78 -5.11
CA LEU A 43 4.99 -9.74 -5.95
C LEU A 43 4.27 -8.40 -5.78
N VAL A 44 5.07 -7.33 -5.85
CA VAL A 44 4.57 -5.99 -6.13
C VAL A 44 4.81 -5.72 -7.61
N GLU A 45 3.73 -5.62 -8.38
CA GLU A 45 3.79 -5.30 -9.80
C GLU A 45 3.44 -3.84 -10.00
N LEU A 46 4.26 -3.10 -10.75
CA LEU A 46 3.93 -1.75 -11.18
C LEU A 46 3.17 -1.84 -12.50
N VAL A 47 2.06 -1.13 -12.58
CA VAL A 47 1.18 -1.12 -13.75
C VAL A 47 0.98 0.30 -14.24
N HIS A 48 0.70 0.44 -15.53
CA HIS A 48 0.36 1.72 -16.14
C HIS A 48 -0.92 1.55 -16.95
N GLN A 49 -1.88 2.44 -16.70
CA GLN A 49 -3.13 2.55 -17.43
C GLN A 49 -3.29 3.99 -17.91
N PRO A 50 -3.27 4.23 -19.23
CA PRO A 50 -3.56 5.55 -19.78
C PRO A 50 -4.92 6.04 -19.30
N LEU A 51 -4.94 7.24 -18.72
CA LEU A 51 -6.17 7.89 -18.29
C LEU A 51 -6.72 8.77 -19.43
N PRO A 52 -8.05 8.94 -19.51
CA PRO A 52 -8.61 10.00 -20.34
C PRO A 52 -8.07 11.36 -19.88
N ASP A 53 -8.17 12.37 -20.75
CA ASP A 53 -7.85 13.74 -20.37
C ASP A 53 -8.90 14.20 -19.34
N LEU A 54 -8.46 14.33 -18.08
CA LEU A 54 -9.30 14.65 -16.93
C LEU A 54 -8.84 15.99 -16.37
N ASP A 55 -9.76 16.94 -16.28
CA ASP A 55 -9.50 18.24 -15.65
C ASP A 55 -8.95 18.02 -14.22
N PRO A 56 -7.83 18.66 -13.83
CA PRO A 56 -7.26 18.56 -12.49
C PRO A 56 -8.27 18.70 -11.35
N ASP A 57 -9.27 19.57 -11.51
CA ASP A 57 -10.25 19.89 -10.48
C ASP A 57 -11.54 19.04 -10.58
N ASP A 58 -11.68 18.20 -11.60
CA ASP A 58 -12.85 17.34 -11.81
C ASP A 58 -12.78 16.04 -10.99
N LEU A 59 -13.02 16.18 -9.68
CA LEU A 59 -13.14 15.03 -8.77
C LEU A 59 -14.27 14.09 -9.22
N ALA A 60 -15.41 14.63 -9.65
CA ALA A 60 -16.58 13.83 -10.01
C ALA A 60 -16.30 12.94 -11.23
N GLY A 61 -15.72 13.49 -12.30
CA GLY A 61 -15.34 12.75 -13.50
C GLY A 61 -14.22 11.75 -13.24
N ARG A 62 -13.29 12.01 -12.31
CA ARG A 62 -12.29 11.01 -11.88
C ARG A 62 -12.94 9.82 -11.18
N LEU A 63 -13.89 10.06 -10.28
CA LEU A 63 -14.66 8.99 -9.62
C LEU A 63 -15.51 8.19 -10.62
N GLU A 64 -16.15 8.88 -11.56
CA GLU A 64 -16.94 8.26 -12.62
C GLU A 64 -16.08 7.42 -13.58
N THR A 65 -14.88 7.92 -13.90
CA THR A 65 -13.88 7.19 -14.68
C THR A 65 -13.47 5.92 -13.96
N ALA A 66 -13.15 6.00 -12.66
CA ALA A 66 -12.80 4.83 -11.85
C ALA A 66 -13.87 3.73 -11.89
N ALA A 67 -15.14 4.14 -11.84
CA ALA A 67 -16.28 3.21 -11.83
C ALA A 67 -16.49 2.47 -13.16
N ARG A 68 -16.01 3.04 -14.28
CA ARG A 68 -16.14 2.47 -15.63
C ARG A 68 -14.87 1.81 -16.14
N LEU A 69 -13.74 2.08 -15.51
CA LEU A 69 -12.44 1.62 -15.96
C LEU A 69 -12.29 0.11 -15.70
N ASP A 70 -11.86 -0.61 -16.74
CA ASP A 70 -11.22 -1.91 -16.59
C ASP A 70 -9.70 -1.67 -16.61
N PRO A 71 -9.05 -1.59 -15.45
CA PRO A 71 -7.67 -1.08 -15.37
C PRO A 71 -6.64 -2.03 -15.97
N LEU A 72 -7.01 -3.27 -16.31
CA LEU A 72 -6.11 -4.30 -16.80
C LEU A 72 -6.71 -5.11 -17.96
N ASP A 73 -7.64 -4.53 -18.72
CA ASP A 73 -8.28 -5.12 -19.91
C ASP A 73 -8.78 -6.56 -19.70
N GLY A 74 -9.53 -6.79 -18.61
CA GLY A 74 -10.14 -8.07 -18.28
C GLY A 74 -9.19 -9.05 -17.60
N ARG A 75 -7.92 -8.67 -17.38
CA ARG A 75 -6.94 -9.48 -16.64
C ARG A 75 -7.06 -9.33 -15.12
N TRP A 76 -8.04 -8.61 -14.60
CA TRP A 76 -8.23 -8.45 -13.15
C TRP A 76 -9.70 -8.25 -12.80
N PRO A 77 -10.15 -8.54 -11.57
CA PRO A 77 -11.52 -8.24 -11.18
C PRO A 77 -11.90 -6.79 -11.40
N THR A 78 -13.05 -6.59 -12.06
CA THR A 78 -13.60 -5.28 -12.44
C THR A 78 -14.30 -4.56 -11.29
N LYS A 79 -14.54 -5.24 -10.17
CA LYS A 79 -15.25 -4.64 -9.03
C LYS A 79 -14.36 -3.62 -8.31
N LEU A 80 -14.66 -2.35 -8.53
CA LEU A 80 -14.11 -1.23 -7.77
C LEU A 80 -14.50 -1.38 -6.29
N LEU A 81 -13.51 -1.34 -5.40
CA LEU A 81 -13.72 -1.28 -3.96
C LEU A 81 -14.05 0.13 -3.48
N GLY A 82 -13.44 1.14 -4.11
CA GLY A 82 -13.68 2.54 -3.79
C GLY A 82 -12.57 3.43 -4.29
N CYS A 83 -12.76 4.73 -4.04
CA CYS A 83 -11.80 5.77 -4.34
C CYS A 83 -11.54 6.61 -3.10
N THR A 84 -10.32 7.14 -2.99
CA THR A 84 -9.96 8.11 -1.95
C THR A 84 -9.30 9.31 -2.58
N SER A 85 -9.68 10.51 -2.11
CA SER A 85 -8.95 11.75 -2.38
C SER A 85 -8.03 12.03 -1.20
N SER A 86 -6.78 12.37 -1.47
CA SER A 86 -5.78 12.69 -0.45
C SER A 86 -5.17 14.05 -0.78
N PRO A 87 -5.17 15.01 0.15
CA PRO A 87 -4.48 16.29 -0.03
C PRO A 87 -3.00 16.11 -0.37
N GLY A 88 -2.40 17.14 -0.96
CA GLY A 88 -0.96 17.20 -1.15
C GLY A 88 -0.21 17.24 0.19
N ASN A 89 1.05 16.83 0.16
CA ASN A 89 2.00 16.95 1.26
C ASN A 89 1.64 16.16 2.53
N TRP A 90 0.98 15.00 2.39
CA TRP A 90 0.76 14.08 3.50
C TRP A 90 1.80 12.96 3.53
N THR A 91 2.43 12.77 4.70
CA THR A 91 3.43 11.70 4.90
C THR A 91 2.84 10.34 4.63
N THR A 92 1.65 10.06 5.16
CA THR A 92 0.85 8.91 4.74
C THR A 92 -0.60 9.30 4.52
N THR A 93 -1.37 8.51 3.75
CA THR A 93 -2.70 8.95 3.27
C THR A 93 -3.88 8.12 3.75
N THR A 94 -3.67 6.93 4.30
CA THR A 94 -4.80 6.09 4.72
C THR A 94 -5.36 6.56 6.05
N GLU A 95 -6.65 6.87 6.06
CA GLU A 95 -7.41 7.29 7.24
C GLU A 95 -8.35 6.18 7.72
N ASP A 96 -8.44 6.01 9.03
CA ASP A 96 -9.51 5.25 9.64
C ASP A 96 -10.78 6.11 9.63
N SER A 97 -11.75 5.69 8.82
CA SER A 97 -13.04 6.37 8.65
C SER A 97 -13.85 6.53 9.93
N ALA A 98 -13.65 5.67 10.95
CA ALA A 98 -14.41 5.74 12.19
C ALA A 98 -13.94 6.89 13.10
N ILE A 99 -12.65 7.24 13.03
CA ILE A 99 -12.02 8.23 13.91
C ILE A 99 -11.43 9.44 13.16
N GLY A 100 -11.39 9.39 11.83
CA GLY A 100 -10.86 10.47 10.99
C GLY A 100 -9.36 10.72 11.21
N ARG A 101 -8.58 9.66 11.47
CA ARG A 101 -7.14 9.76 11.74
C ARG A 101 -6.35 8.85 10.82
N ARG A 102 -5.16 9.31 10.41
CA ARG A 102 -4.25 8.51 9.58
C ARG A 102 -3.60 7.40 10.37
N ILE A 103 -3.63 6.19 9.83
CA ILE A 103 -3.17 4.99 10.55
C ILE A 103 -1.65 4.77 10.46
N GLY A 104 -1.00 5.36 9.46
CA GLY A 104 0.41 5.13 9.14
C GLY A 104 0.61 3.82 8.37
N LEU A 105 1.84 3.32 8.32
CA LEU A 105 2.11 2.01 7.75
C LEU A 105 1.23 0.93 8.41
N HIS A 106 0.56 0.15 7.57
CA HIS A 106 -0.43 -0.81 7.99
C HIS A 106 -0.41 -2.06 7.09
N VAL A 107 -1.11 -3.09 7.53
CA VAL A 107 -1.55 -4.18 6.66
C VAL A 107 -3.06 -4.17 6.57
N ASP A 108 -3.57 -4.46 5.38
CA ASP A 108 -5.01 -4.65 5.17
C ASP A 108 -5.48 -5.95 5.84
N ASN A 109 -6.79 -6.11 6.03
CA ASN A 109 -7.40 -7.29 6.66
C ASN A 109 -8.76 -7.65 6.01
N PHE A 110 -8.84 -7.58 4.68
CA PHE A 110 -10.07 -7.87 3.93
C PHE A 110 -10.49 -9.35 4.05
N ASP A 111 -9.52 -10.26 3.95
CA ASP A 111 -9.72 -11.72 3.99
C ASP A 111 -9.60 -12.30 5.40
N ARG A 112 -8.98 -11.55 6.32
CA ARG A 112 -8.78 -11.94 7.73
C ARG A 112 -8.12 -13.32 7.87
N LEU A 113 -7.16 -13.61 7.01
CA LEU A 113 -6.46 -14.89 7.00
C LEU A 113 -5.54 -15.02 8.23
N PRO A 114 -5.44 -16.23 8.81
CA PRO A 114 -4.49 -16.49 9.89
C PRO A 114 -3.05 -16.44 9.37
N TYR A 115 -2.09 -16.33 10.29
CA TYR A 115 -0.66 -16.22 10.00
C TYR A 115 -0.18 -17.17 8.89
N ALA A 116 -0.45 -18.47 9.00
CA ALA A 116 0.06 -19.49 8.09
C ALA A 116 -0.37 -19.27 6.63
N ARG A 117 -1.56 -18.68 6.42
CA ARG A 117 -2.17 -18.50 5.10
C ARG A 117 -2.14 -17.05 4.63
N ARG A 118 -1.45 -16.17 5.35
CA ARG A 118 -1.48 -14.72 5.09
C ARG A 118 -1.04 -14.34 3.68
N HIS A 119 -0.11 -15.09 3.11
CA HIS A 119 0.40 -14.93 1.75
C HIS A 119 -0.58 -15.38 0.64
N GLU A 120 -1.70 -16.03 0.99
CA GLU A 120 -2.75 -16.45 0.07
C GLU A 120 -3.84 -15.38 -0.14
N GLY A 121 -3.76 -14.26 0.60
CA GLY A 121 -4.72 -13.18 0.52
C GLY A 121 -4.88 -12.61 -0.89
N ARG A 122 -6.06 -12.06 -1.17
CA ARG A 122 -6.30 -11.30 -2.39
C ARG A 122 -5.33 -10.13 -2.48
N ARG A 123 -4.92 -9.82 -3.70
CA ARG A 123 -4.02 -8.71 -4.01
C ARG A 123 -4.84 -7.48 -4.35
N ARG A 124 -4.38 -6.34 -3.86
CA ARG A 124 -5.00 -5.03 -4.10
C ARG A 124 -4.33 -4.39 -5.31
N LEU A 125 -5.15 -4.00 -6.27
CA LEU A 125 -4.76 -3.07 -7.32
C LEU A 125 -5.10 -1.65 -6.85
N CYS A 126 -4.14 -0.74 -6.97
CA CYS A 126 -4.33 0.68 -6.76
C CYS A 126 -3.89 1.43 -8.02
N LEU A 127 -4.69 2.37 -8.51
CA LEU A 127 -4.34 3.25 -9.61
C LEU A 127 -4.36 4.70 -9.13
N ASN A 128 -3.30 5.46 -9.40
CA ASN A 128 -3.29 6.91 -9.21
C ASN A 128 -4.07 7.57 -10.34
N LEU A 129 -5.23 8.12 -10.03
CA LEU A 129 -6.06 8.88 -10.96
C LEU A 129 -5.65 10.35 -11.05
N GLY A 130 -4.62 10.80 -10.32
CA GLY A 130 -4.15 12.18 -10.34
C GLY A 130 -5.08 13.17 -9.60
N PRO A 131 -4.91 14.48 -9.82
CA PRO A 131 -3.93 15.09 -10.73
C PRO A 131 -2.48 15.03 -10.22
N GLY A 132 -2.28 14.98 -8.90
CA GLY A 132 -0.95 14.96 -8.30
C GLY A 132 -0.29 13.58 -8.37
N THR A 133 1.05 13.58 -8.29
CA THR A 133 1.83 12.37 -8.03
C THR A 133 1.42 11.76 -6.69
N ARG A 134 1.39 10.43 -6.64
CA ARG A 134 1.26 9.65 -5.42
C ARG A 134 2.52 8.81 -5.23
N TYR A 135 2.83 8.43 -4.00
CA TYR A 135 3.81 7.41 -3.71
C TYR A 135 3.15 6.20 -3.05
N LEU A 136 3.64 5.01 -3.40
CA LEU A 136 3.44 3.79 -2.63
C LEU A 136 4.59 3.67 -1.63
N LEU A 137 4.25 3.54 -0.34
CA LEU A 137 5.18 3.20 0.72
C LEU A 137 5.09 1.70 1.01
N ILE A 138 6.23 1.02 1.14
CA ILE A 138 6.29 -0.42 1.41
C ILE A 138 7.38 -0.71 2.44
N GLY A 139 7.08 -1.50 3.46
CA GLY A 139 8.08 -2.06 4.37
C GLY A 139 8.94 -3.13 3.69
N ASP A 140 10.20 -3.24 4.08
CA ASP A 140 11.13 -4.25 3.56
C ASP A 140 10.99 -5.64 4.22
N HIS A 141 10.11 -5.75 5.21
CA HIS A 141 9.72 -7.02 5.84
C HIS A 141 8.21 -7.23 5.71
N ASP A 142 7.80 -8.44 5.34
CA ASP A 142 6.41 -8.84 5.38
C ASP A 142 5.92 -9.06 6.83
N VAL A 143 4.59 -9.07 7.00
CA VAL A 143 3.98 -9.23 8.32
C VAL A 143 4.21 -10.62 8.90
N GLN A 144 4.49 -11.64 8.08
CA GLN A 144 4.83 -12.97 8.59
C GLN A 144 6.23 -12.99 9.20
N HIS A 145 7.20 -12.26 8.65
CA HIS A 145 8.51 -12.04 9.24
C HIS A 145 8.35 -11.30 10.57
N ILE A 146 7.60 -10.19 10.56
CA ILE A 146 7.33 -9.40 11.77
C ILE A 146 6.72 -10.28 12.88
N CYS A 147 5.70 -11.06 12.56
CA CYS A 147 5.05 -11.92 13.55
C CYS A 147 5.98 -13.00 14.10
N ARG A 148 6.83 -13.63 13.28
CA ARG A 148 7.83 -14.62 13.75
C ARG A 148 8.81 -14.04 14.76
N THR A 149 9.15 -12.77 14.60
CA THR A 149 10.06 -12.09 15.51
C THR A 149 9.39 -11.75 16.84
N LEU A 150 8.09 -11.45 16.83
CA LEU A 150 7.36 -10.98 18.01
C LEU A 150 6.68 -12.08 18.83
N HIS A 151 6.22 -13.15 18.19
CA HIS A 151 5.29 -14.10 18.80
C HIS A 151 5.88 -15.52 18.84
N ALA A 152 5.68 -16.20 19.97
CA ALA A 152 6.10 -17.59 20.14
C ALA A 152 5.10 -18.60 19.55
N ASP A 153 3.80 -18.30 19.59
CA ASP A 153 2.73 -19.14 19.05
C ASP A 153 2.09 -18.43 17.84
N LEU A 154 2.44 -18.89 16.64
CA LEU A 154 1.99 -18.30 15.38
C LEU A 154 0.71 -18.94 14.85
N ASP A 155 0.41 -20.18 15.24
CA ASP A 155 -0.71 -20.95 14.68
C ASP A 155 -2.06 -20.34 15.04
N ARG A 156 -2.11 -19.59 16.15
CA ARG A 156 -3.29 -18.87 16.63
C ARG A 156 -3.28 -17.38 16.32
N HIS A 157 -2.22 -16.88 15.68
CA HIS A 157 -2.04 -15.45 15.46
C HIS A 157 -2.70 -14.99 14.17
N TYR A 158 -3.37 -13.84 14.25
CA TYR A 158 -3.93 -13.12 13.11
C TYR A 158 -3.13 -11.84 12.92
N PRO A 159 -2.29 -11.75 11.87
CA PRO A 159 -1.47 -10.58 11.63
C PRO A 159 -2.31 -9.29 11.55
N HIS A 160 -1.85 -8.24 12.22
CA HIS A 160 -2.53 -6.95 12.28
C HIS A 160 -1.53 -5.80 12.21
N THR A 161 -2.01 -4.59 11.88
CA THR A 161 -1.21 -3.35 11.92
C THR A 161 -0.52 -3.12 13.27
N GLU A 162 -1.09 -3.65 14.34
CA GLU A 162 -0.52 -3.56 15.68
C GLU A 162 0.81 -4.35 15.81
N ASP A 163 1.00 -5.41 15.02
CA ASP A 163 2.27 -6.14 15.00
C ASP A 163 3.40 -5.26 14.41
N ILE A 164 3.09 -4.46 13.38
CA ILE A 164 4.06 -3.51 12.80
C ILE A 164 4.46 -2.47 13.85
N ARG A 165 3.46 -1.95 14.58
CA ARG A 165 3.68 -0.98 15.67
C ARG A 165 4.62 -1.56 16.72
N ARG A 166 4.30 -2.74 17.24
CA ARG A 166 5.11 -3.45 18.26
C ARG A 166 6.51 -3.78 17.79
N TYR A 167 6.67 -4.19 16.53
CA TYR A 167 7.98 -4.50 15.94
C TYR A 167 8.91 -3.28 15.99
N VAL A 168 8.39 -2.12 15.58
CA VAL A 168 9.15 -0.86 15.64
C VAL A 168 9.36 -0.40 17.08
N THR A 169 8.36 -0.53 17.97
CA THR A 169 8.50 -0.21 19.40
C THR A 169 9.59 -1.05 20.08
N ALA A 170 9.71 -2.32 19.71
CA ALA A 170 10.74 -3.23 20.22
C ALA A 170 12.15 -2.92 19.68
N GLY A 171 12.29 -1.89 18.83
CA GLY A 171 13.56 -1.45 18.27
C GLY A 171 14.04 -2.27 17.08
N HIS A 172 13.20 -3.13 16.51
CA HIS A 172 13.57 -3.85 15.29
C HIS A 172 13.55 -2.91 14.08
N PRO A 173 14.58 -2.98 13.21
CA PRO A 173 14.65 -2.14 12.03
C PRO A 173 13.58 -2.53 11.02
N LEU A 174 12.87 -1.53 10.50
CA LEU A 174 11.98 -1.63 9.35
C LEU A 174 12.34 -0.49 8.40
N HIS A 175 12.76 -0.82 7.19
CA HIS A 175 13.08 0.15 6.16
C HIS A 175 11.87 0.39 5.25
N CYS A 176 11.77 1.60 4.70
CA CYS A 176 10.70 1.96 3.78
C CYS A 176 11.24 2.06 2.36
N LEU A 177 10.62 1.36 1.43
CA LEU A 177 10.70 1.69 0.01
C LEU A 177 9.61 2.71 -0.32
N ARG A 178 9.94 3.66 -1.20
CA ARG A 178 9.02 4.65 -1.73
C ARG A 178 9.04 4.61 -3.24
N VAL A 179 7.93 4.21 -3.83
CA VAL A 179 7.75 4.13 -5.29
C VAL A 179 6.91 5.31 -5.75
N ARG A 180 7.42 6.06 -6.73
CA ARG A 180 6.71 7.19 -7.34
C ARG A 180 5.69 6.66 -8.37
N LEU A 181 4.46 7.19 -8.31
CA LEU A 181 3.34 6.84 -9.19
C LEU A 181 2.75 8.12 -9.78
N GLU A 182 2.96 8.35 -11.06
CA GLU A 182 2.31 9.44 -11.79
C GLU A 182 0.83 9.14 -12.05
N PRO A 183 0.00 10.12 -12.46
CA PRO A 183 -1.34 9.83 -12.94
C PRO A 183 -1.32 8.76 -14.05
N GLY A 184 -2.09 7.70 -13.86
CA GLY A 184 -2.10 6.51 -14.71
C GLY A 184 -1.18 5.39 -14.24
N ASP A 185 -0.24 5.66 -13.32
CA ASP A 185 0.55 4.60 -12.70
C ASP A 185 -0.18 3.98 -11.51
N GLY A 186 0.11 2.72 -11.26
CA GLY A 186 -0.50 1.94 -10.19
C GLY A 186 0.37 0.78 -9.75
N TYR A 187 -0.19 -0.02 -8.84
CA TYR A 187 0.44 -1.25 -8.38
C TYR A 187 -0.57 -2.35 -8.13
N ILE A 188 -0.13 -3.60 -8.25
CA ILE A 188 -0.79 -4.79 -7.71
C ILE A 188 0.10 -5.34 -6.60
N ALA A 189 -0.41 -5.43 -5.37
CA ALA A 189 0.36 -5.90 -4.22
C ALA A 189 -0.47 -6.71 -3.23
N ALA A 190 0.18 -7.61 -2.49
CA ALA A 190 -0.42 -8.31 -1.35
C ALA A 190 -0.42 -7.41 -0.11
N THR A 191 -1.34 -6.44 -0.06
CA THR A 191 -1.40 -5.42 1.00
C THR A 191 -1.80 -5.96 2.38
N GLU A 192 -2.31 -7.19 2.44
CA GLU A 192 -2.48 -7.92 3.71
C GLU A 192 -1.16 -8.52 4.23
N LEU A 193 -0.22 -8.83 3.33
CA LEU A 193 1.08 -9.42 3.67
C LEU A 193 2.14 -8.34 3.91
N LEU A 194 2.14 -7.27 3.11
CA LEU A 194 3.18 -6.23 3.13
C LEU A 194 2.71 -5.00 3.92
N PRO A 195 3.46 -4.57 4.95
CA PRO A 195 3.31 -3.24 5.53
C PRO A 195 3.38 -2.17 4.43
N HIS A 196 2.36 -1.32 4.33
CA HIS A 196 2.27 -0.33 3.26
C HIS A 196 1.44 0.88 3.69
N ASP A 197 1.50 1.96 2.88
CA ASP A 197 0.53 3.07 2.87
C ASP A 197 0.69 3.84 1.54
N GLY A 198 -0.22 4.77 1.23
CA GLY A 198 0.00 5.81 0.24
C GLY A 198 0.68 7.04 0.86
N SER A 199 1.31 7.87 0.04
CA SER A 199 1.88 9.15 0.43
C SER A 199 1.73 10.19 -0.68
N THR A 200 1.58 11.46 -0.30
CA THR A 200 1.63 12.63 -1.19
C THR A 200 2.72 13.61 -0.73
N ALA A 201 3.66 13.15 0.09
CA ALA A 201 4.71 13.99 0.65
C ALA A 201 5.52 14.68 -0.45
N GLY A 202 5.70 16.00 -0.32
CA GLY A 202 6.43 16.81 -1.31
C GLY A 202 5.64 17.11 -2.60
N THR A 203 4.34 16.83 -2.65
CA THR A 203 3.47 17.25 -3.76
C THR A 203 2.49 18.33 -3.28
N ALA A 204 2.27 19.36 -4.10
CA ALA A 204 1.29 20.41 -3.78
C ALA A 204 -0.15 19.99 -4.12
N GLN A 205 -0.30 19.25 -5.23
CA GLN A 205 -1.60 18.82 -5.73
C GLN A 205 -2.13 17.62 -4.94
N PRO A 206 -3.46 17.51 -4.77
CA PRO A 206 -4.08 16.30 -4.25
C PRO A 206 -3.89 15.13 -5.23
N SER A 207 -4.05 13.91 -4.71
CA SER A 207 -4.13 12.70 -5.53
C SER A 207 -5.42 11.95 -5.24
N ILE A 208 -6.05 11.43 -6.28
CA ILE A 208 -7.19 10.51 -6.17
C ILE A 208 -6.68 9.13 -6.53
N ALA A 209 -7.03 8.13 -5.75
CA ALA A 209 -6.71 6.75 -6.08
C ALA A 209 -7.93 5.85 -6.04
N ALA A 210 -7.98 4.92 -6.97
CA ALA A 210 -9.00 3.89 -7.09
C ALA A 210 -8.42 2.52 -6.73
N PHE A 211 -9.25 1.67 -6.11
CA PHE A 211 -8.80 0.38 -5.60
C PHE A 211 -9.67 -0.76 -6.07
N TRP A 212 -9.05 -1.89 -6.42
CA TRP A 212 -9.69 -3.16 -6.71
C TRP A 212 -9.02 -4.26 -5.88
N LEU A 213 -9.73 -5.36 -5.64
CA LEU A 213 -9.21 -6.48 -4.85
C LEU A 213 -9.57 -7.80 -5.51
N GLY A 214 -8.58 -8.66 -5.71
CA GLY A 214 -8.74 -9.85 -6.51
C GLY A 214 -7.60 -10.83 -6.40
N HIS A 215 -7.83 -12.03 -6.93
CA HIS A 215 -6.73 -12.89 -7.32
C HIS A 215 -6.40 -12.60 -8.79
N PRO A 216 -5.12 -12.73 -9.20
CA PRO A 216 -4.80 -12.79 -10.61
C PRO A 216 -5.64 -13.88 -11.27
N PRO A 217 -6.17 -13.67 -12.49
CA PRO A 217 -6.70 -14.78 -13.25
C PRO A 217 -5.60 -15.82 -13.35
N HIS A 218 -5.91 -17.06 -12.98
CA HIS A 218 -4.97 -18.17 -13.13
C HIS A 218 -4.38 -18.10 -14.53
N ALA A 219 -3.05 -18.05 -14.64
CA ALA A 219 -2.39 -18.25 -15.92
C ALA A 219 -2.90 -19.59 -16.45
N LYS A 220 -3.60 -19.55 -17.59
CA LYS A 220 -4.02 -20.76 -18.29
C LYS A 220 -2.80 -21.54 -18.76
#